data_AF-A0A1V0DKB8-F1
#
_entry.id   AF-A0A1V0DKB8-F1
#
_cell.length_a   1.000
_cell.length_b   1.000
_cell.length_c   1.000
_cell.angle_alpha   90.00
_cell.angle_beta   90.00
_cell.angle_gamma   90.00
#
_symmetry.space_group_name_H-M   'P 1'
#
loop_
_entity.id
_entity.type
_entity.pdbx_description
1 polymer ?
#
loop_
_entity_poly.entity_id
_entity_poly.type
_entity_poly.pdbx_seq_one_letter_code
_entity_poly.pdbx_strand_id
1 'polypeptide(L)'
;ICNELRARYGIPRLDIDGFGFEPMSNSLRKIALFFGIEDRAQAIIDEETARWKPELEWYKARLQDKKVCLWPGGSKLWHWANVIHEEMGVKVVSVYTKFGHQGDMEKGIARCEEGALAIDDPNELEGLEAMYKLQPDIIFTGKRPGEVAKKIRVP
;
A
#
# COMPACT_ATOMS: atom_id res chain seq x y z
N ILE A 1 15.16 12.31 -10.54
CA ILE A 1 16.51 11.70 -10.44
C ILE A 1 16.67 10.50 -11.37
N CYS A 2 15.92 9.40 -11.20
CA CYS A 2 16.16 8.20 -12.03
C CYS A 2 16.03 8.44 -13.55
N ASN A 3 15.06 9.26 -13.99
CA ASN A 3 14.92 9.62 -15.41
C ASN A 3 16.14 10.40 -15.93
N GLU A 4 16.73 11.26 -15.10
CA GLU A 4 17.96 11.98 -15.43
C GLU A 4 19.16 11.04 -15.50
N LEU A 5 19.27 10.07 -14.59
CA LEU A 5 20.34 9.07 -14.63
C LEU A 5 20.27 8.23 -15.91
N ARG A 6 19.05 7.86 -16.34
CA ARG A 6 18.83 7.20 -17.62
C ARG A 6 19.24 8.09 -18.80
N ALA A 7 18.82 9.35 -18.81
CA ALA A 7 19.09 10.27 -19.91
C ALA A 7 20.59 10.61 -20.04
N ARG A 8 21.29 10.82 -18.92
CA ARG A 8 22.68 11.28 -18.90
C ARG A 8 23.71 10.15 -18.96
N TYR A 9 23.39 9.00 -18.36
CA TYR A 9 24.35 7.91 -18.14
C TYR A 9 23.88 6.57 -18.70
N GLY A 10 22.69 6.50 -19.32
CA GLY A 10 22.14 5.25 -19.85
C GLY A 10 21.75 4.23 -18.78
N ILE A 11 21.71 4.60 -17.50
CA ILE A 11 21.40 3.68 -16.40
C ILE A 11 19.91 3.33 -16.45
N PRO A 12 19.53 2.05 -16.63
CA PRO A 12 18.13 1.65 -16.70
C PRO A 12 17.43 1.84 -15.34
N ARG A 13 16.11 2.01 -15.38
CA ARG A 13 15.23 2.07 -14.20
C ARG A 13 14.14 1.03 -14.34
N LEU A 14 13.83 0.40 -13.20
CA LEU A 14 12.66 -0.44 -13.01
C LEU A 14 11.94 0.02 -11.74
N ASP A 15 10.62 0.19 -11.83
CA ASP A 15 9.79 0.44 -10.65
C ASP A 15 9.46 -0.90 -9.98
N ILE A 16 9.70 -0.96 -8.67
CA ILE A 16 9.48 -2.14 -7.85
C ILE A 16 8.49 -1.83 -6.72
N ASP A 17 7.83 -2.87 -6.24
CA ASP A 17 6.99 -2.83 -5.06
C ASP A 17 7.62 -3.68 -3.95
N GLY A 18 7.72 -3.09 -2.76
CA GLY A 18 8.35 -3.71 -1.61
C GLY A 18 7.38 -4.19 -0.54
N PHE A 19 6.07 -4.16 -0.81
CA PHE A 19 5.04 -4.44 0.17
C PHE A 19 4.21 -5.66 -0.23
N GLY A 20 4.17 -6.64 0.68
CA GLY A 20 3.51 -7.94 0.50
C GLY A 20 4.34 -8.96 -0.25
N PHE A 21 3.95 -10.23 -0.11
CA PHE A 21 4.64 -11.37 -0.72
C PHE A 21 4.58 -11.32 -2.24
N GLU A 22 3.40 -11.12 -2.82
CA GLU A 22 3.23 -11.20 -4.27
C GLU A 22 3.86 -10.01 -5.01
N PRO A 23 3.66 -8.74 -4.59
CA PRO A 23 4.29 -7.60 -5.26
C PRO A 23 5.83 -7.61 -5.12
N MET A 24 6.35 -8.02 -3.96
CA MET A 24 7.79 -8.19 -3.75
C MET A 24 8.35 -9.32 -4.63
N SER A 25 7.70 -10.48 -4.64
CA SER A 25 8.10 -11.62 -5.48
C SER A 25 8.14 -11.25 -6.95
N ASN A 26 7.13 -10.53 -7.44
CA ASN A 26 7.10 -10.03 -8.82
C ASN A 26 8.21 -9.02 -9.11
N SER A 27 8.57 -8.18 -8.14
CA SER A 27 9.70 -7.27 -8.27
C SER A 27 11.03 -8.01 -8.36
N LEU A 28 11.23 -9.01 -7.49
CA LEU A 28 12.42 -9.86 -7.50
C LEU A 28 12.54 -10.64 -8.82
N ARG A 29 11.45 -11.23 -9.32
CA ARG A 29 11.44 -11.91 -10.63
C ARG A 29 11.83 -10.99 -11.78
N LYS A 30 11.32 -9.75 -11.81
CA LYS A 30 11.67 -8.77 -12.84
C LYS A 30 13.15 -8.34 -12.77
N ILE A 31 13.67 -8.13 -11.55
CA ILE A 31 15.09 -7.84 -11.35
C ILE A 31 15.94 -9.03 -11.83
N ALA A 32 15.55 -10.25 -11.44
CA ALA A 32 16.30 -11.45 -11.77
C ALA A 32 16.35 -11.73 -13.27
N LEU A 33 15.23 -11.54 -13.96
CA LEU A 33 15.13 -11.64 -15.41
C LEU A 33 16.11 -10.69 -16.12
N PHE A 34 16.30 -9.48 -15.59
CA PHE A 34 17.23 -8.52 -16.17
C PHE A 34 18.70 -8.98 -16.06
N PHE A 35 19.05 -9.72 -15.01
CA PHE A 35 20.42 -10.18 -14.75
C PHE A 35 20.68 -11.65 -15.13
N GLY A 36 19.66 -12.41 -15.54
CA GLY A 36 19.78 -13.85 -15.82
C GLY A 36 20.04 -14.68 -14.56
N ILE A 37 19.38 -14.34 -13.45
CA ILE A 37 19.55 -15.00 -12.13
C ILE A 37 18.20 -15.49 -11.55
N GLU A 38 17.27 -15.87 -12.41
CA GLU A 38 15.90 -16.27 -12.07
C GLU A 38 15.85 -17.36 -10.99
N ASP A 39 16.69 -18.38 -11.11
CA ASP A 39 16.77 -19.48 -10.14
C ASP A 39 17.12 -18.98 -8.73
N ARG A 40 17.99 -17.96 -8.61
CA ARG A 40 18.36 -17.38 -7.32
C ARG A 40 17.22 -16.60 -6.70
N ALA A 41 16.48 -15.85 -7.51
CA ALA A 41 15.33 -15.12 -7.02
C ALA A 41 14.20 -16.07 -6.60
N GLN A 42 13.95 -17.13 -7.36
CA GLN A 42 12.94 -18.11 -7.01
C GLN A 42 13.27 -18.83 -5.71
N ALA A 43 14.54 -19.22 -5.51
CA ALA A 43 14.99 -19.83 -4.25
C ALA A 43 14.72 -18.93 -3.02
N ILE A 44 15.04 -17.64 -3.11
CA ILE A 44 14.81 -16.68 -2.00
C ILE A 44 13.30 -16.44 -1.79
N ILE A 45 12.53 -16.33 -2.87
CA ILE A 45 11.07 -16.16 -2.79
C ILE A 45 10.45 -17.33 -2.05
N ASP A 46 10.82 -18.57 -2.39
CA ASP A 46 10.27 -19.76 -1.77
C ASP A 46 10.68 -19.90 -0.30
N GLU A 47 11.95 -19.66 0.01
CA GLU A 47 12.48 -19.67 1.37
C GLU A 47 11.75 -18.67 2.28
N GLU A 48 11.73 -17.39 1.88
CA GLU A 48 11.13 -16.32 2.69
C GLU A 48 9.59 -16.42 2.74
N THR A 49 8.95 -16.88 1.66
CA THR A 49 7.50 -17.15 1.67
C THR A 49 7.16 -18.27 2.64
N ALA A 50 7.88 -19.40 2.58
CA ALA A 50 7.64 -20.51 3.51
C ALA A 50 7.87 -20.09 4.96
N ARG A 51 8.86 -19.23 5.20
CA ARG A 51 9.22 -18.74 6.54
C ARG A 51 8.16 -17.84 7.16
N TRP A 52 7.59 -16.90 6.40
CA TRP A 52 6.78 -15.81 6.97
C TRP A 52 5.28 -15.89 6.66
N LYS A 53 4.89 -16.72 5.70
CA LYS A 53 3.48 -16.88 5.34
C LYS A 53 2.63 -17.36 6.53
N PRO A 54 3.06 -18.32 7.37
CA PRO A 54 2.27 -18.74 8.53
C PRO A 54 1.92 -17.59 9.49
N GLU A 55 2.86 -16.66 9.73
CA GLU A 55 2.66 -15.49 10.56
C GLU A 55 1.67 -14.51 9.92
N LEU A 56 1.79 -14.27 8.60
CA LEU A 56 0.83 -13.44 7.89
C LEU A 56 -0.59 -14.04 7.98
N GLU A 57 -0.75 -15.34 7.77
CA GLU A 57 -2.05 -16.02 7.87
C GLU A 57 -2.65 -15.88 9.28
N TRP A 58 -1.80 -15.92 10.32
CA TRP A 58 -2.25 -15.67 11.70
C TRP A 58 -2.83 -14.27 11.89
N TYR A 59 -2.22 -13.25 11.29
CA TYR A 59 -2.74 -11.88 11.30
C TYR A 59 -3.98 -11.73 10.43
N LYS A 60 -3.97 -12.29 9.21
CA LYS A 60 -5.09 -12.26 8.26
C LYS A 60 -6.37 -12.77 8.92
N ALA A 61 -6.31 -13.90 9.62
CA ALA A 61 -7.45 -14.47 10.33
C ALA A 61 -8.09 -13.51 11.38
N ARG A 62 -7.33 -12.54 11.91
CA ARG A 62 -7.78 -11.57 12.92
C ARG A 62 -8.17 -10.21 12.32
N LEU A 63 -7.62 -9.89 11.15
CA LEU A 63 -7.84 -8.64 10.44
C LEU A 63 -8.91 -8.78 9.35
N GLN A 64 -9.37 -9.99 9.09
CA GLN A 64 -10.39 -10.28 8.10
C GLN A 64 -11.60 -9.34 8.24
N ASP A 65 -11.99 -8.74 7.11
CA ASP A 65 -13.10 -7.80 6.96
C ASP A 65 -12.98 -6.47 7.72
N LYS A 66 -11.86 -6.20 8.40
CA LYS A 66 -11.63 -4.92 9.07
C LYS A 66 -11.58 -3.78 8.07
N LYS A 67 -12.34 -2.71 8.34
CA LYS A 67 -12.38 -1.51 7.51
C LYS A 67 -11.18 -0.62 7.78
N VAL A 68 -10.42 -0.30 6.75
CA VAL A 68 -9.22 0.53 6.82
C VAL A 68 -9.40 1.81 6.03
N CYS A 69 -9.13 2.94 6.68
CA CYS A 69 -8.85 4.20 5.99
C CYS A 69 -7.34 4.29 5.71
N LEU A 70 -6.94 4.19 4.43
CA LEU A 70 -5.55 4.19 4.00
C LEU A 70 -5.09 5.60 3.61
N TRP A 71 -4.51 6.33 4.57
CA TRP A 71 -4.14 7.74 4.44
C TRP A 71 -2.64 8.03 4.65
N PRO A 72 -1.73 7.36 3.91
CA PRO A 72 -0.31 7.36 4.24
C PRO A 72 0.51 8.48 3.55
N GLY A 73 -0.07 9.20 2.59
CA GLY A 73 0.64 10.19 1.75
C GLY A 73 0.66 9.79 0.26
N GLY A 74 1.73 10.10 -0.47
CA GLY A 74 1.83 9.85 -1.92
C GLY A 74 2.01 8.37 -2.29
N SER A 75 3.23 7.84 -2.20
CA SER A 75 3.55 6.53 -2.78
C SER A 75 2.86 5.35 -2.10
N LYS A 76 2.79 5.35 -0.77
CA LYS A 76 2.17 4.26 0.00
C LYS A 76 0.68 4.08 -0.31
N LEU A 77 0.02 5.13 -0.82
CA LEU A 77 -1.38 5.10 -1.23
C LEU A 77 -1.65 3.93 -2.16
N TRP A 78 -0.85 3.83 -3.23
CA TRP A 78 -1.04 2.83 -4.27
C TRP A 78 -0.22 1.56 -4.05
N HIS A 79 0.90 1.63 -3.32
CA HIS A 79 1.65 0.44 -2.92
C HIS A 79 0.82 -0.47 -2.00
N TRP A 80 0.03 0.13 -1.09
CA TRP A 80 -0.71 -0.65 -0.09
C TRP A 80 -2.14 -0.98 -0.50
N ALA A 81 -2.81 -0.10 -1.25
CA ALA A 81 -4.25 -0.18 -1.58
C ALA A 81 -4.76 -1.60 -1.86
N ASN A 82 -4.13 -2.32 -2.79
CA ASN A 82 -4.57 -3.66 -3.15
C ASN A 82 -3.96 -4.75 -2.25
N VAL A 83 -2.67 -4.66 -1.93
CA VAL A 83 -1.97 -5.78 -1.29
C VAL A 83 -2.44 -6.05 0.14
N ILE A 84 -2.83 -5.03 0.90
CA ILE A 84 -3.37 -5.24 2.25
C ILE A 84 -4.74 -5.91 2.19
N HIS A 85 -5.53 -5.65 1.15
CA HIS A 85 -6.78 -6.38 0.92
C HIS A 85 -6.50 -7.85 0.59
N GLU A 86 -5.73 -8.11 -0.46
CA GLU A 86 -5.47 -9.46 -0.96
C GLU A 86 -4.77 -10.34 0.09
N GLU A 87 -3.74 -9.80 0.75
CA GLU A 87 -2.87 -10.56 1.64
C GLU A 87 -3.34 -10.53 3.10
N MET A 88 -3.87 -9.40 3.60
CA MET A 88 -4.31 -9.27 5.00
C MET A 88 -5.82 -9.37 5.22
N GLY A 89 -6.63 -9.39 4.15
CA GLY A 89 -8.08 -9.56 4.22
C GLY A 89 -8.85 -8.33 4.74
N VAL A 90 -8.19 -7.17 4.85
CA VAL A 90 -8.85 -5.91 5.25
C VAL A 90 -9.64 -5.31 4.07
N LYS A 91 -10.57 -4.41 4.36
CA LYS A 91 -11.34 -3.67 3.36
C LYS A 91 -10.88 -2.22 3.33
N VAL A 92 -10.28 -1.77 2.24
CA VAL A 92 -9.87 -0.37 2.12
C VAL A 92 -11.11 0.46 1.75
N VAL A 93 -11.65 1.16 2.74
CA VAL A 93 -12.89 1.95 2.58
C VAL A 93 -12.62 3.40 2.18
N SER A 94 -11.37 3.84 2.29
CA SER A 94 -10.95 5.16 1.84
C SER A 94 -9.46 5.19 1.52
N VAL A 95 -9.13 5.97 0.50
CA VAL A 95 -7.78 6.38 0.17
C VAL A 95 -7.64 7.89 0.19
N TYR A 96 -6.51 8.36 0.70
CA TYR A 96 -6.22 9.77 0.89
C TYR A 96 -4.79 10.07 0.52
N THR A 97 -4.57 11.24 -0.09
CA THR A 97 -3.23 11.83 -0.16
C THR A 97 -3.24 13.30 0.20
N LYS A 98 -2.15 13.78 0.81
CA LYS A 98 -1.95 15.21 1.11
C LYS A 98 -1.11 15.93 0.06
N PHE A 99 -0.28 15.17 -0.65
CA PHE A 99 0.77 15.71 -1.53
C PHE A 99 1.09 14.75 -2.68
N GLY A 100 0.30 13.70 -2.86
CA GLY A 100 0.41 12.81 -4.01
C GLY A 100 0.05 13.58 -5.27
N HIS A 101 0.67 13.20 -6.38
CA HIS A 101 0.30 13.77 -7.67
C HIS A 101 -0.88 13.00 -8.26
N GLN A 102 -1.46 13.51 -9.34
CA GLN A 102 -2.55 12.87 -10.06
C GLN A 102 -2.29 11.38 -10.33
N GLY A 103 -1.10 11.02 -10.81
CA GLY A 103 -0.76 9.61 -11.09
C GLY A 103 -0.67 8.72 -9.84
N ASP A 104 -0.40 9.29 -8.65
CA ASP A 104 -0.47 8.52 -7.40
C ASP A 104 -1.94 8.25 -7.03
N MET A 105 -2.81 9.25 -7.18
CA MET A 105 -4.25 9.13 -6.92
C MET A 105 -4.92 8.14 -7.90
N GLU A 106 -4.64 8.25 -9.19
CA GLU A 106 -5.18 7.35 -10.21
C GLU A 106 -4.79 5.89 -9.93
N LYS A 107 -3.51 5.64 -9.58
CA LYS A 107 -3.06 4.30 -9.19
C LYS A 107 -3.70 3.82 -7.91
N GLY A 108 -3.87 4.70 -6.93
CA GLY A 108 -4.53 4.38 -5.66
C GLY A 108 -5.98 3.95 -5.90
N ILE A 109 -6.75 4.77 -6.61
CA ILE A 109 -8.15 4.51 -6.95
C ILE A 109 -8.27 3.21 -7.74
N ALA A 110 -7.44 2.99 -8.76
CA ALA A 110 -7.49 1.78 -9.59
C ALA A 110 -7.14 0.48 -8.84
N ARG A 111 -6.57 0.59 -7.63
CA ARG A 111 -6.15 -0.55 -6.81
C ARG A 111 -7.03 -0.78 -5.59
N CYS A 112 -7.94 0.15 -5.28
CA CYS A 112 -8.89 0.01 -4.18
C CYS A 112 -10.15 -0.70 -4.62
N GLU A 113 -10.90 -1.17 -3.62
CA GLU A 113 -12.21 -1.75 -3.79
C GLU A 113 -13.23 -0.71 -4.28
N GLU A 114 -14.21 -1.19 -5.04
CA GLU A 114 -15.32 -0.36 -5.50
C GLU A 114 -16.06 0.27 -4.30
N GLY A 115 -16.37 1.56 -4.42
CA GLY A 115 -17.03 2.33 -3.36
C GLY A 115 -16.09 2.92 -2.32
N ALA A 116 -14.77 2.68 -2.40
CA ALA A 116 -13.80 3.37 -1.55
C ALA A 116 -13.82 4.90 -1.78
N LEU A 117 -13.85 5.68 -0.70
CA LEU A 117 -13.82 7.13 -0.78
C LEU A 117 -12.40 7.64 -1.04
N ALA A 118 -12.17 8.24 -2.21
CA ALA A 118 -10.92 8.91 -2.55
C ALA A 118 -10.96 10.40 -2.17
N ILE A 119 -9.92 10.89 -1.48
CA ILE A 119 -9.84 12.28 -1.02
C ILE A 119 -8.45 12.85 -1.30
N ASP A 120 -8.39 14.00 -1.97
CA ASP A 120 -7.15 14.74 -2.23
C ASP A 120 -7.04 15.97 -1.33
N ASP A 121 -5.88 16.13 -0.69
CA ASP A 121 -5.52 17.15 0.32
C ASP A 121 -6.70 17.67 1.16
N PRO A 122 -7.45 16.80 1.87
CA PRO A 122 -8.53 17.30 2.66
C PRO A 122 -8.03 18.01 3.91
N ASN A 123 -8.87 18.95 4.33
CA ASN A 123 -8.74 19.60 5.61
C ASN A 123 -9.17 18.67 6.76
N GLU A 124 -8.95 19.12 7.99
CA GLU A 124 -9.21 18.34 9.18
C GLU A 124 -10.70 17.99 9.38
N LEU A 125 -11.62 18.85 8.92
CA LEU A 125 -13.06 18.60 9.03
C LEU A 125 -13.51 17.52 8.06
N GLU A 126 -13.03 17.55 6.82
CA GLU A 126 -13.32 16.52 5.81
C GLU A 126 -12.79 15.15 6.25
N GLY A 127 -11.57 15.11 6.81
CA GLY A 127 -11.03 13.87 7.40
C GLY A 127 -11.88 13.35 8.56
N LEU A 128 -12.34 14.25 9.44
CA LEU A 128 -13.19 13.87 10.57
C LEU A 128 -14.57 13.35 10.10
N GLU A 129 -15.19 14.05 9.15
CA GLU A 129 -16.46 13.64 8.54
C GLU A 129 -16.34 12.28 7.83
N ALA A 130 -15.25 12.07 7.09
CA ALA A 130 -14.97 10.79 6.46
C ALA A 130 -14.90 9.65 7.48
N MET A 131 -14.20 9.83 8.61
CA MET A 131 -14.15 8.81 9.67
C MET A 131 -15.53 8.54 10.29
N TYR A 132 -16.33 9.58 10.55
CA TYR A 132 -17.68 9.41 11.07
C TYR A 132 -18.62 8.71 10.09
N LYS A 133 -18.51 9.00 8.79
CA LYS A 133 -19.34 8.40 7.76
C LYS A 133 -18.95 6.94 7.49
N LEU A 134 -17.66 6.67 7.39
CA LEU A 134 -17.14 5.35 6.99
C LEU A 134 -17.07 4.37 8.16
N GLN A 135 -16.95 4.88 9.40
CA GLN A 135 -16.78 4.09 10.62
C GLN A 135 -15.65 3.04 10.44
N PRO A 136 -14.40 3.47 10.15
CA PRO A 136 -13.29 2.54 9.97
C PRO A 136 -12.94 1.86 11.30
N ASP A 137 -12.50 0.60 11.22
CA ASP A 137 -11.96 -0.11 12.37
C ASP A 137 -10.54 0.37 12.71
N ILE A 138 -9.76 0.78 11.70
CA ILE A 138 -8.35 1.19 11.83
C ILE A 138 -8.03 2.28 10.79
N ILE A 139 -7.14 3.22 11.14
CA ILE A 139 -6.62 4.22 10.20
C ILE A 139 -5.10 4.08 10.00
N PHE A 140 -4.67 4.00 8.74
CA PHE A 140 -3.25 3.99 8.39
C PHE A 140 -2.84 5.39 7.95
N THR A 141 -2.36 6.20 8.90
CA THR A 141 -2.11 7.63 8.65
C THR A 141 -0.86 8.17 9.32
N GLY A 142 -0.54 9.42 9.02
CA GLY A 142 0.50 10.20 9.68
C GLY A 142 0.09 10.64 11.09
N LYS A 143 1.05 11.20 11.82
CA LYS A 143 0.85 11.61 13.22
C LYS A 143 -0.37 12.52 13.44
N ARG A 144 -0.55 13.55 12.60
CA ARG A 144 -1.60 14.57 12.81
C ARG A 144 -3.02 13.98 12.70
N PRO A 145 -3.45 13.34 11.59
CA PRO A 145 -4.78 12.72 11.54
C PRO A 145 -4.93 11.58 12.54
N GLY A 146 -3.85 10.84 12.84
CA GLY A 146 -3.86 9.76 13.82
C GLY A 146 -4.18 10.23 15.24
N GLU A 147 -3.68 11.40 15.67
CA GLU A 147 -4.05 11.96 16.98
C GLU A 147 -5.54 12.33 17.05
N VAL A 148 -6.15 12.75 15.94
CA VAL A 148 -7.60 13.02 15.86
C VAL A 148 -8.39 11.71 15.91
N ALA A 149 -7.99 10.71 15.13
CA ALA A 149 -8.62 9.39 15.09
C ALA A 149 -8.69 8.73 16.48
N LYS A 150 -7.61 8.82 17.26
CA LYS A 150 -7.58 8.33 18.65
C LYS A 150 -8.63 8.99 19.55
N LYS A 151 -8.95 10.27 19.33
CA LYS A 151 -9.99 10.98 20.13
C LYS A 151 -11.39 10.43 19.88
N ILE A 152 -11.63 9.90 18.68
CA ILE A 152 -12.89 9.24 18.32
C ILE A 152 -12.79 7.70 18.41
N ARG A 153 -11.74 7.20 19.07
CA ARG A 153 -11.50 5.77 19.36
C ARG A 153 -11.32 4.90 18.11
N VAL A 154 -10.77 5.47 17.04
CA VAL A 154 -10.27 4.73 15.89
C VAL A 154 -8.75 4.52 16.08
N PRO A 155 -8.28 3.27 16.24
CA PRO A 155 -6.87 2.91 16.33
C PRO A 155 -6.01 3.40 15.16
#